data_AF-R7V992-F1
#
_entry.id   AF-R7V992-F1
#
_cell.length_a   1.000
_cell.length_b   1.000
_cell.length_c   1.000
_cell.angle_alpha   90.00
_cell.angle_beta   90.00
_cell.angle_gamma   90.00
#
_symmetry.space_group_name_H-M   'P 1'
#
loop_
_entity.id
_entity.type
_entity.pdbx_description
1 polymer ?
#
loop_
_entity_poly.entity_id
_entity_poly.type
_entity_poly.pdbx_seq_one_letter_code
_entity_poly.pdbx_strand_id
1 'polypeptide(L)'
;MSGCSRRSSRTSTPWRYWSKPGISAGNLETTLLWWQNQPAEYLRAKSKEENAAIHQEARAQASTIRALMQDRKELISKQIKDKLAEKQQKKEMKATKEVNTKIKTSREVSQYGGPWVTEAEVESFLQDMAPAVQRKALVAQLRFHRDVVQVRGSKVLFQESSQGEKFSPEQLKEHFIEVLSINVDASEDFPPQDLTYRQASDIHEATDVQKFDLTMKLQAARNSRLAKTHLPSFLQQPSSLIGKRFLHLCRNAPGERPEWFPGTVLEVAKVAMRCDLSNNMMIQIEREIPPKTAKK
;
A
#
# COMPACT_ATOMS: atom_id res chain seq x y z
N MET A 1 -27.66 11.95 -52.42
CA MET A 1 -28.21 11.57 -51.10
C MET A 1 -27.56 10.25 -50.69
N SER A 2 -26.47 10.32 -49.93
CA SER A 2 -25.69 9.16 -49.50
C SER A 2 -25.71 9.09 -47.97
N GLY A 3 -26.45 8.11 -47.44
CA GLY A 3 -26.62 7.89 -46.01
C GLY A 3 -25.35 7.30 -45.39
N CYS A 4 -24.72 8.06 -44.51
CA CYS A 4 -23.57 7.65 -43.73
C CYS A 4 -24.03 6.81 -42.52
N SER A 5 -23.97 5.48 -42.64
CA SER A 5 -24.24 4.54 -41.54
C SER A 5 -23.04 4.48 -40.60
N ARG A 6 -23.13 5.17 -39.45
CA ARG A 6 -22.13 5.08 -38.38
C ARG A 6 -22.30 3.75 -37.62
N ARG A 7 -21.50 2.75 -38.00
CA ARG A 7 -21.18 1.61 -37.13
C ARG A 7 -20.44 2.13 -35.90
N SER A 8 -21.10 2.12 -34.75
CA SER A 8 -20.43 2.33 -33.46
C SER A 8 -19.58 1.11 -33.14
N SER A 9 -18.27 1.21 -33.36
CA SER A 9 -17.27 0.30 -32.82
C SER A 9 -17.25 0.44 -31.30
N ARG A 10 -17.99 -0.42 -30.59
CA ARG A 10 -17.79 -0.62 -29.15
C ARG A 10 -16.44 -1.31 -28.97
N THR A 11 -15.48 -0.54 -28.48
CA THR A 11 -14.18 -1.01 -28.04
C THR A 11 -14.37 -2.00 -26.88
N SER A 12 -14.05 -3.26 -27.18
CA SER A 12 -13.88 -4.35 -26.22
C SER A 12 -12.96 -3.91 -25.09
N THR A 13 -13.53 -3.69 -23.90
CA THR A 13 -12.77 -3.37 -22.70
C THR A 13 -12.23 -4.69 -22.10
N PRO A 14 -10.95 -4.78 -21.69
CA PRO A 14 -10.33 -6.06 -21.40
C PRO A 14 -10.80 -6.64 -20.06
N TRP A 15 -11.50 -7.78 -20.13
CA TRP A 15 -11.49 -8.94 -19.23
C TRP A 15 -10.91 -8.73 -17.80
N ARG A 16 -11.57 -7.93 -16.98
CA ARG A 16 -11.24 -7.75 -15.55
C ARG A 16 -12.48 -7.92 -14.67
N TYR A 17 -13.02 -9.13 -14.56
CA TYR A 17 -13.77 -9.52 -13.36
C TYR A 17 -13.45 -10.97 -13.02
N TRP A 18 -13.10 -11.16 -11.74
CA TRP A 18 -12.61 -12.39 -11.16
C TRP A 18 -13.74 -13.40 -11.02
N SER A 19 -13.64 -14.56 -11.66
CA SER A 19 -14.56 -15.67 -11.47
C SER A 19 -14.03 -16.58 -10.36
N LYS A 20 -14.85 -16.81 -9.33
CA LYS A 20 -14.53 -17.65 -8.17
C LYS A 20 -14.30 -19.11 -8.63
N PRO A 21 -13.29 -19.82 -8.09
CA PRO A 21 -13.13 -21.25 -8.33
C PRO A 21 -14.34 -22.03 -7.76
N GLY A 22 -14.87 -22.99 -8.53
CA GLY A 22 -16.03 -23.83 -8.13
C GLY A 22 -17.38 -23.45 -8.75
N ILE A 23 -17.41 -22.60 -9.77
CA ILE A 23 -18.65 -22.25 -10.49
C ILE A 23 -19.18 -23.47 -11.27
N SER A 24 -20.46 -23.83 -11.02
CA SER A 24 -21.17 -24.89 -11.72
C SER A 24 -21.40 -24.52 -13.20
N ALA A 25 -21.68 -25.53 -14.04
CA ALA A 25 -21.90 -25.34 -15.48
C ALA A 25 -23.01 -24.30 -15.78
N GLY A 26 -24.14 -24.35 -15.06
CA GLY A 26 -25.24 -23.41 -15.22
C GLY A 26 -24.91 -21.98 -14.80
N ASN A 27 -24.04 -21.81 -13.79
CA ASN A 27 -23.55 -20.49 -13.38
C ASN A 27 -22.56 -19.91 -14.41
N LEU A 28 -21.77 -20.76 -15.08
CA LEU A 28 -20.90 -20.38 -16.20
C LEU A 28 -21.73 -19.96 -17.42
N GLU A 29 -22.78 -20.69 -17.74
CA GLU A 29 -23.75 -20.38 -18.81
C GLU A 29 -24.42 -19.02 -18.55
N THR A 30 -24.89 -18.79 -17.32
CA THR A 30 -25.49 -17.51 -16.91
C THR A 30 -24.47 -16.36 -16.97
N THR A 31 -23.23 -16.61 -16.57
CA THR A 31 -22.15 -15.61 -16.61
C THR A 31 -21.78 -15.25 -18.05
N LEU A 32 -21.81 -16.22 -18.98
CA LEU A 32 -21.56 -15.97 -20.40
C LEU A 32 -22.66 -15.14 -21.05
N LEU A 33 -23.92 -15.45 -20.75
CA LEU A 33 -25.08 -14.67 -21.22
C LEU A 33 -25.04 -13.24 -20.67
N TRP A 34 -24.66 -13.08 -19.40
CA TRP A 34 -24.47 -11.78 -18.78
C TRP A 34 -23.29 -11.01 -19.40
N TRP A 35 -22.18 -11.69 -19.76
CA TRP A 35 -21.04 -11.09 -20.45
C TRP A 35 -21.31 -10.66 -21.89
N GLN A 36 -22.22 -11.33 -22.58
CA GLN A 36 -22.74 -10.88 -23.87
C GLN A 36 -23.77 -9.74 -23.73
N ASN A 37 -23.97 -9.25 -22.50
CA ASN A 37 -24.90 -8.18 -22.13
C ASN A 37 -26.36 -8.53 -22.49
N GLN A 38 -26.69 -9.82 -22.42
CA GLN A 38 -28.03 -10.34 -22.67
C GLN A 38 -28.70 -10.65 -21.33
N PRO A 39 -29.49 -9.71 -20.77
CA PRO A 39 -30.21 -9.95 -19.52
C PRO A 39 -31.26 -11.05 -19.67
N ALA A 40 -31.74 -11.59 -18.57
CA ALA A 40 -32.81 -12.60 -18.58
C ALA A 40 -34.07 -12.12 -19.34
N GLU A 41 -34.33 -10.81 -19.34
CA GLU A 41 -35.38 -10.16 -20.12
C GLU A 41 -35.18 -10.29 -21.63
N TYR A 42 -33.94 -10.20 -22.11
CA TYR A 42 -33.61 -10.42 -23.53
C TYR A 42 -33.93 -11.85 -23.95
N LEU A 43 -33.59 -12.84 -23.11
CA LEU A 43 -33.87 -14.25 -23.39
C LEU A 43 -35.37 -14.56 -23.34
N ARG A 44 -36.12 -13.89 -22.47
CA ARG A 44 -37.59 -14.00 -22.41
C ARG A 44 -38.29 -13.37 -23.61
N ALA A 45 -37.70 -12.36 -24.22
CA ALA A 45 -38.20 -11.70 -25.43
C ALA A 45 -37.93 -12.51 -26.71
N LYS A 46 -37.12 -13.57 -26.64
CA LYS A 46 -36.79 -14.44 -27.77
C LYS A 46 -37.76 -15.61 -27.90
N SER A 47 -37.88 -16.15 -29.12
CA SER A 47 -38.67 -17.36 -29.33
C SER A 47 -38.04 -18.54 -28.58
N LYS A 48 -38.84 -19.57 -28.26
CA LYS A 48 -38.33 -20.77 -27.57
C LYS A 48 -37.18 -21.44 -28.32
N GLU A 49 -37.24 -21.44 -29.66
CA GLU A 49 -36.22 -22.02 -30.53
C GLU A 49 -34.93 -21.20 -30.53
N GLU A 50 -35.04 -19.87 -30.65
CA GLU A 50 -33.88 -18.96 -30.56
C GLU A 50 -33.20 -19.06 -29.20
N ASN A 51 -33.99 -19.15 -28.12
CA ASN A 51 -33.48 -19.28 -26.77
C ASN A 51 -32.75 -20.61 -26.57
N ALA A 52 -33.30 -21.72 -27.08
CA ALA A 52 -32.64 -23.02 -27.06
C ALA A 52 -31.30 -23.01 -27.85
N ALA A 53 -31.25 -22.36 -29.01
CA ALA A 53 -30.04 -22.22 -29.81
C ALA A 53 -28.94 -21.44 -29.07
N ILE A 54 -29.29 -20.32 -28.42
CA ILE A 54 -28.37 -19.51 -27.61
C ILE A 54 -27.80 -20.34 -26.45
N HIS A 55 -28.64 -21.08 -25.74
CA HIS A 55 -28.19 -21.97 -24.66
C HIS A 55 -27.29 -23.11 -25.16
N GLN A 56 -27.58 -23.68 -26.33
CA GLN A 56 -26.76 -24.71 -26.94
C GLN A 56 -25.38 -24.20 -27.36
N GLU A 57 -25.31 -22.99 -27.93
CA GLU A 57 -24.04 -22.32 -28.24
C GLU A 57 -23.23 -22.02 -26.98
N ALA A 58 -23.87 -21.52 -25.92
CA ALA A 58 -23.21 -21.26 -24.64
C ALA A 58 -22.63 -22.54 -24.01
N ARG A 59 -23.36 -23.66 -24.10
CA ARG A 59 -22.87 -24.97 -23.65
C ARG A 59 -21.69 -25.47 -24.47
N ALA A 60 -21.72 -25.28 -25.79
CA ALA A 60 -20.62 -25.65 -26.68
C ALA A 60 -19.34 -24.85 -26.35
N GLN A 61 -19.47 -23.57 -25.99
CA GLN A 61 -18.33 -22.71 -25.63
C GLN A 61 -17.84 -22.92 -24.20
N ALA A 62 -18.66 -23.50 -23.32
CA ALA A 62 -18.35 -23.63 -21.89
C ALA A 62 -17.07 -24.43 -21.61
N SER A 63 -16.78 -25.49 -22.37
CA SER A 63 -15.56 -26.30 -22.22
C SER A 63 -14.30 -25.50 -22.58
N THR A 64 -14.32 -24.82 -23.72
CA THR A 64 -13.22 -23.96 -24.20
C THR A 64 -12.89 -22.87 -23.19
N ILE A 65 -13.92 -22.24 -22.63
CA ILE A 65 -13.73 -21.18 -21.63
C ILE A 65 -13.15 -21.75 -20.33
N ARG A 66 -13.59 -22.93 -19.88
CA ARG A 66 -12.99 -23.59 -18.70
C ARG A 66 -11.50 -23.88 -18.92
N ALA A 67 -11.13 -24.39 -20.10
CA ALA A 67 -9.73 -24.65 -20.43
C ALA A 67 -8.91 -23.34 -20.38
N LEU A 68 -9.38 -22.28 -21.03
CA LEU A 68 -8.72 -20.98 -21.02
C LEU A 68 -8.56 -20.40 -19.59
N MET A 69 -9.56 -20.61 -18.73
CA MET A 69 -9.51 -20.21 -17.33
C MET A 69 -8.47 -21.02 -16.53
N GLN A 70 -8.38 -22.32 -16.78
CA GLN A 70 -7.38 -23.17 -16.15
C GLN A 70 -5.97 -22.75 -16.57
N ASP A 71 -5.71 -22.55 -17.85
CA ASP A 71 -4.43 -22.09 -18.37
C ASP A 71 -4.02 -20.76 -17.75
N ARG A 72 -4.98 -19.83 -17.62
CA ARG A 72 -4.75 -18.54 -16.96
C ARG A 72 -4.42 -18.70 -15.48
N LYS A 73 -5.08 -19.62 -14.77
CA LYS A 73 -4.80 -19.91 -13.36
C LYS A 73 -3.39 -20.47 -13.19
N GLU A 74 -2.99 -21.40 -14.05
CA GLU A 74 -1.66 -21.98 -14.06
C GLU A 74 -0.59 -20.93 -14.36
N LEU A 75 -0.84 -20.06 -15.35
CA LEU A 75 0.04 -18.93 -15.67
C LEU A 75 0.22 -17.98 -14.48
N ILE A 76 -0.87 -17.57 -13.82
CA ILE A 76 -0.81 -16.70 -12.65
C ILE A 76 -0.07 -17.40 -11.51
N SER A 77 -0.35 -18.68 -11.27
CA SER A 77 0.34 -19.46 -10.25
C SER A 77 1.85 -19.52 -10.52
N LYS A 78 2.26 -19.72 -11.78
CA LYS A 78 3.66 -19.74 -12.19
C LYS A 78 4.31 -18.37 -11.96
N GLN A 79 3.68 -17.28 -12.42
CA GLN A 79 4.17 -15.92 -12.20
C GLN A 79 4.33 -15.57 -10.72
N ILE A 80 3.42 -16.04 -9.85
CA ILE A 80 3.55 -15.83 -8.40
C ILE A 80 4.76 -16.60 -7.86
N LYS A 81 4.92 -17.87 -8.24
CA LYS A 81 6.08 -18.68 -7.84
C LYS A 81 7.39 -18.05 -8.30
N ASP A 82 7.46 -17.62 -9.55
CA ASP A 82 8.65 -16.98 -10.12
C ASP A 82 9.00 -15.68 -9.37
N LYS A 83 8.01 -14.83 -9.08
CA LYS A 83 8.22 -13.60 -8.29
C LYS A 83 8.66 -13.88 -6.85
N LEU A 84 8.15 -14.95 -6.24
CA LEU A 84 8.58 -15.36 -4.90
C LEU A 84 10.02 -15.88 -4.91
N ALA A 85 10.38 -16.70 -5.90
CA ALA A 85 11.74 -17.19 -6.10
C ALA A 85 12.71 -16.02 -6.35
N GLU A 86 12.36 -15.06 -7.20
CA GLU A 86 13.18 -13.87 -7.45
C GLU A 86 13.38 -13.03 -6.19
N LYS A 87 12.32 -12.83 -5.38
CA LYS A 87 12.43 -12.13 -4.08
C LYS A 87 13.36 -12.88 -3.12
N GLN A 88 13.27 -14.21 -3.08
CA GLN A 88 14.11 -15.04 -2.23
C GLN A 88 15.58 -14.94 -2.66
N GLN A 89 15.86 -15.09 -3.95
CA GLN A 89 17.22 -14.92 -4.51
C GLN A 89 17.79 -13.53 -4.22
N LYS A 90 16.99 -12.46 -4.34
CA LYS A 90 17.45 -11.10 -3.99
C LYS A 90 17.80 -10.97 -2.51
N LYS A 91 17.06 -11.61 -1.61
CA LYS A 91 17.37 -11.63 -0.17
C LYS A 91 18.67 -12.40 0.09
N GLU A 92 18.84 -13.56 -0.51
CA GLU A 92 20.06 -14.38 -0.38
C GLU A 92 21.29 -13.68 -0.95
N MET A 93 21.18 -13.05 -2.12
CA MET A 93 22.25 -12.23 -2.68
C MET A 93 22.59 -11.03 -1.80
N LYS A 94 21.60 -10.42 -1.15
CA LYS A 94 21.84 -9.31 -0.21
C LYS A 94 22.56 -9.82 1.04
N ALA A 95 22.09 -10.92 1.63
CA ALA A 95 22.70 -11.53 2.82
C ALA A 95 24.14 -12.00 2.54
N THR A 96 24.40 -12.64 1.40
CA THR A 96 25.76 -13.06 1.01
C THR A 96 26.68 -11.85 0.78
N LYS A 97 26.18 -10.77 0.18
CA LYS A 97 26.93 -9.50 0.07
C LYS A 97 27.25 -8.92 1.44
N GLU A 98 26.28 -8.86 2.35
CA GLU A 98 26.48 -8.37 3.71
C GLU A 98 27.54 -9.19 4.47
N VAL A 99 27.46 -10.52 4.40
CA VAL A 99 28.47 -11.42 4.99
C VAL A 99 29.85 -11.21 4.38
N ASN A 100 29.95 -11.13 3.05
CA ASN A 100 31.22 -10.90 2.36
C ASN A 100 31.83 -9.55 2.72
N THR A 101 31.01 -8.50 2.84
CA THR A 101 31.48 -7.19 3.31
C THR A 101 32.01 -7.28 4.74
N LYS A 102 31.28 -7.93 5.66
CA LYS A 102 31.75 -8.15 7.05
C LYS A 102 33.09 -8.89 7.10
N ILE A 103 33.24 -9.96 6.32
CA ILE A 103 34.50 -10.72 6.24
C ILE A 103 35.64 -9.84 5.70
N LYS A 104 35.38 -9.07 4.64
CA LYS A 104 36.38 -8.17 4.06
C LYS A 104 36.83 -7.11 5.07
N THR A 105 35.90 -6.43 5.71
CA THR A 105 36.19 -5.38 6.70
C THR A 105 36.93 -5.96 7.91
N SER A 106 36.56 -7.16 8.37
CA SER A 106 37.27 -7.87 9.44
C SER A 106 38.72 -8.18 9.07
N ARG A 107 38.97 -8.69 7.85
CA ARG A 107 40.33 -8.94 7.34
C ARG A 107 41.15 -7.67 7.18
N GLU A 108 40.53 -6.56 6.77
CA GLU A 108 41.20 -5.25 6.67
C GLU A 108 41.69 -4.79 8.05
N VAL A 109 40.87 -4.91 9.09
CA VAL A 109 41.27 -4.57 10.47
C VAL A 109 42.32 -5.52 11.03
N SER A 110 42.28 -6.81 10.69
CA SER A 110 43.33 -7.76 11.11
C SER A 110 44.74 -7.37 10.63
N GLN A 111 44.87 -6.60 9.54
CA GLN A 111 46.17 -6.12 9.05
C GLN A 111 46.83 -5.09 9.99
N TYR A 112 46.03 -4.45 10.85
CA TYR A 112 46.46 -3.40 11.79
C TYR A 112 46.45 -3.88 13.25
N GLY A 113 46.61 -5.19 13.48
CA GLY A 113 46.62 -5.78 14.82
C GLY A 113 45.24 -6.19 15.35
N GLY A 114 44.18 -6.10 14.54
CA GLY A 114 42.82 -6.48 14.94
C GLY A 114 42.00 -5.31 15.49
N PRO A 115 40.77 -5.58 15.97
CA PRO A 115 39.86 -4.54 16.43
C PRO A 115 40.36 -3.86 17.70
N TRP A 116 40.35 -2.54 17.72
CA TRP A 116 40.68 -1.76 18.92
C TRP A 116 39.42 -1.53 19.74
N VAL A 117 39.54 -1.69 21.06
CA VAL A 117 38.39 -1.70 21.98
C VAL A 117 38.46 -0.56 22.98
N THR A 118 39.67 -0.16 23.40
CA THR A 118 39.87 0.90 24.39
C THR A 118 40.62 2.10 23.83
N GLU A 119 40.38 3.29 24.39
CA GLU A 119 41.09 4.52 23.99
C GLU A 119 42.61 4.38 24.15
N ALA A 120 43.07 3.75 25.23
CA ALA A 120 44.49 3.50 25.48
C ALA A 120 45.15 2.64 24.39
N GLU A 121 44.43 1.63 23.87
CA GLU A 121 44.89 0.83 22.74
C GLU A 121 45.02 1.68 21.47
N VAL A 122 44.04 2.55 21.19
CA VAL A 122 44.08 3.45 20.02
C VAL A 122 45.33 4.31 20.06
N GLU A 123 45.66 4.89 21.21
CA GLU A 123 46.85 5.73 21.33
C GLU A 123 48.15 4.95 21.16
N SER A 124 48.26 3.79 21.80
CA SER A 124 49.43 2.92 21.68
C SER A 124 49.67 2.49 20.23
N PHE A 125 48.63 1.97 19.56
CA PHE A 125 48.77 1.49 18.19
C PHE A 125 49.04 2.63 17.19
N LEU A 126 48.52 3.83 17.43
CA LEU A 126 48.83 4.98 16.58
C LEU A 126 50.27 5.47 16.76
N GLN A 127 50.81 5.46 17.98
CA GLN A 127 52.21 5.85 18.24
C GLN A 127 53.21 4.93 17.52
N ASP A 128 52.89 3.63 17.44
CA ASP A 128 53.76 2.63 16.80
C ASP A 128 53.69 2.66 15.25
N MET A 129 52.70 3.33 14.67
CA MET A 129 52.46 3.35 13.22
C MET A 129 52.94 4.64 12.54
N ALA A 130 53.40 4.50 11.29
CA ALA A 130 53.74 5.65 10.46
C ALA A 130 52.51 6.52 10.15
N PRO A 131 52.64 7.87 10.06
CA PRO A 131 51.52 8.79 9.85
C PRO A 131 50.67 8.49 8.59
N ALA A 132 51.30 7.97 7.54
CA ALA A 132 50.61 7.58 6.30
C ALA A 132 49.69 6.35 6.46
N VAL A 133 49.97 5.49 7.45
CA VAL A 133 49.24 4.26 7.75
C VAL A 133 48.17 4.49 8.81
N GLN A 134 48.43 5.37 9.79
CA GLN A 134 47.50 5.73 10.87
C GLN A 134 46.10 6.07 10.35
N ARG A 135 46.01 6.93 9.32
CA ARG A 135 44.73 7.29 8.71
C ARG A 135 43.98 6.09 8.15
N LYS A 136 44.68 5.18 7.45
CA LYS A 136 44.05 3.98 6.85
C LYS A 136 43.57 3.02 7.93
N ALA A 137 44.35 2.86 9.00
CA ALA A 137 43.98 2.05 10.15
C ALA A 137 42.71 2.60 10.82
N LEU A 138 42.65 3.91 11.13
CA LEU A 138 41.47 4.54 11.73
C LEU A 138 40.21 4.38 10.89
N VAL A 139 40.31 4.57 9.57
CA VAL A 139 39.17 4.35 8.66
C VAL A 139 38.73 2.88 8.65
N ALA A 140 39.68 1.94 8.65
CA ALA A 140 39.36 0.51 8.71
C ALA A 140 38.64 0.16 10.03
N GLN A 141 39.11 0.69 11.16
CA GLN A 141 38.48 0.51 12.47
C GLN A 141 37.07 1.08 12.51
N LEU A 142 36.87 2.32 12.04
CA LEU A 142 35.54 2.95 11.96
C LEU A 142 34.57 2.13 11.09
N ARG A 143 35.02 1.63 9.94
CA ARG A 143 34.21 0.76 9.07
C ARG A 143 33.88 -0.57 9.74
N PHE A 144 34.82 -1.17 10.47
CA PHE A 144 34.59 -2.41 11.21
C PHE A 144 33.53 -2.23 12.29
N HIS A 145 33.64 -1.18 13.08
CA HIS A 145 32.67 -0.89 14.13
C HIS A 145 31.28 -0.54 13.56
N ARG A 146 31.21 0.08 12.38
CA ARG A 146 29.95 0.30 11.65
C ARG A 146 29.33 -1.00 11.09
N ASP A 147 30.11 -1.75 10.33
CA ASP A 147 29.57 -2.83 9.47
C ASP A 147 29.53 -4.18 10.18
N VAL A 148 30.48 -4.45 11.08
CA VAL A 148 30.63 -5.72 11.81
C VAL A 148 30.03 -5.63 13.21
N VAL A 149 30.47 -4.67 14.01
CA VAL A 149 30.00 -4.48 15.41
C VAL A 149 28.61 -3.84 15.45
N GLN A 150 28.26 -3.04 14.43
CA GLN A 150 26.98 -2.34 14.31
C GLN A 150 26.73 -1.36 15.46
N VAL A 151 27.77 -0.62 15.86
CA VAL A 151 27.68 0.42 16.89
C VAL A 151 26.60 1.44 16.53
N ARG A 152 25.74 1.75 17.50
CA ARG A 152 24.69 2.78 17.33
C ARG A 152 25.35 4.15 17.44
N GLY A 153 25.07 5.05 16.51
CA GLY A 153 25.67 6.39 16.54
C GLY A 153 25.28 7.26 15.35
N SER A 154 25.70 8.52 15.39
CA SER A 154 25.50 9.44 14.27
C SER A 154 26.28 8.95 13.04
N LYS A 155 25.64 9.02 11.87
CA LYS A 155 26.30 8.63 10.59
C LYS A 155 27.56 9.45 10.30
N VAL A 156 27.71 10.62 10.91
CA VAL A 156 28.86 11.52 10.72
C VAL A 156 30.14 10.91 11.29
N LEU A 157 30.03 10.19 12.42
CA LEU A 157 31.19 9.58 13.10
C LEU A 157 31.88 8.52 12.24
N PHE A 158 31.14 7.88 11.34
CA PHE A 158 31.66 6.83 10.45
C PHE A 158 32.04 7.34 9.04
N GLN A 159 32.03 8.66 8.82
CA GLN A 159 32.40 9.25 7.54
C GLN A 159 33.91 9.53 7.45
N GLU A 160 34.45 9.45 6.25
CA GLU A 160 35.86 9.73 5.94
C GLU A 160 36.08 11.18 5.48
N SER A 161 35.00 11.86 5.12
CA SER A 161 34.98 13.23 4.63
C SER A 161 33.64 13.90 4.94
N SER A 162 33.67 15.22 5.09
CA SER A 162 32.49 16.07 5.15
C SER A 162 32.62 17.15 4.07
N GLN A 163 31.54 17.42 3.34
CA GLN A 163 31.50 18.48 2.31
C GLN A 163 32.62 18.41 1.26
N GLY A 164 33.14 17.21 0.97
CA GLY A 164 34.24 17.00 0.02
C GLY A 164 35.64 17.12 0.61
N GLU A 165 35.77 17.59 1.86
CA GLU A 165 37.03 17.63 2.59
C GLU A 165 37.25 16.37 3.42
N LYS A 166 38.46 15.82 3.29
CA LYS A 166 38.90 14.62 3.98
C LYS A 166 39.23 14.95 5.44
N PHE A 167 38.64 14.23 6.39
CA PHE A 167 38.98 14.42 7.81
C PHE A 167 40.47 14.18 8.07
N SER A 168 41.01 14.95 9.02
CA SER A 168 42.35 14.79 9.55
C SER A 168 42.46 13.48 10.36
N PRO A 169 43.66 12.91 10.55
CA PRO A 169 43.84 11.73 11.40
C PRO A 169 43.40 12.00 12.86
N GLU A 170 43.58 13.23 13.36
CA GLU A 170 43.14 13.63 14.70
C GLU A 170 41.61 13.62 14.81
N GLN A 171 40.90 14.17 13.83
CA GLN A 171 39.43 14.14 13.78
C GLN A 171 38.90 12.70 13.68
N LEU A 172 39.55 11.85 12.90
CA LEU A 172 39.18 10.43 12.81
C LEU A 172 39.44 9.67 14.12
N LYS A 173 40.49 10.06 14.87
CA LYS A 173 40.77 9.51 16.21
C LYS A 173 39.65 9.91 17.17
N GLU A 174 39.27 11.19 17.22
CA GLU A 174 38.18 11.70 18.07
C GLU A 174 36.86 10.99 17.76
N HIS A 175 36.48 10.91 16.48
CA HIS A 175 35.28 10.17 16.07
C HIS A 175 35.33 8.70 16.50
N PHE A 176 36.51 8.06 16.43
CA PHE A 176 36.64 6.67 16.81
C PHE A 176 36.51 6.47 18.33
N ILE A 177 37.10 7.36 19.13
CA ILE A 177 36.96 7.35 20.59
C ILE A 177 35.49 7.55 20.99
N GLU A 178 34.78 8.47 20.34
CA GLU A 178 33.34 8.66 20.55
C GLU A 178 32.52 7.42 20.18
N VAL A 179 32.88 6.73 19.09
CA VAL A 179 32.24 5.45 18.73
C VAL A 179 32.48 4.39 19.81
N LEU A 180 33.69 4.32 20.37
CA LEU A 180 34.02 3.36 21.44
C LEU A 180 33.25 3.66 22.73
N SER A 181 33.12 4.93 23.13
CA SER A 181 32.40 5.30 24.35
C SER A 181 30.91 4.93 24.26
N ILE A 182 30.26 5.17 23.11
CA ILE A 182 28.86 4.79 22.91
C ILE A 182 28.67 3.26 22.97
N ASN A 183 29.67 2.49 22.55
CA ASN A 183 29.58 1.03 22.51
C ASN A 183 29.71 0.39 23.91
N VAL A 184 30.45 1.02 24.83
CA VAL A 184 30.56 0.56 26.23
C VAL A 184 29.19 0.65 26.92
N ASP A 185 28.46 1.75 26.69
CA ASP A 185 27.14 1.99 27.28
C ASP A 185 26.02 1.12 26.68
N ALA A 186 26.20 0.61 25.46
CA ALA A 186 25.20 -0.20 24.76
C ALA A 186 25.23 -1.70 25.10
N SER A 187 26.19 -2.14 25.91
CA SER A 187 26.44 -3.57 26.17
C SER A 187 25.44 -4.24 27.13
N GLU A 188 24.55 -3.49 27.80
CA GLU A 188 23.62 -4.05 28.79
C GLU A 188 22.18 -4.35 28.30
N ASP A 189 21.76 -3.92 27.10
CA ASP A 189 20.34 -3.97 26.70
C ASP A 189 20.05 -4.80 25.43
N PHE A 190 20.59 -6.01 25.36
CA PHE A 190 20.05 -7.03 24.45
C PHE A 190 19.45 -8.18 25.26
N PRO A 191 18.17 -8.09 25.66
CA PRO A 191 17.46 -9.30 26.05
C PRO A 191 17.61 -10.29 24.88
N PRO A 192 17.92 -11.57 25.15
CA PRO A 192 18.01 -12.57 24.11
C PRO A 192 16.73 -12.48 23.30
N GLN A 193 16.85 -12.21 21.99
CA GLN A 193 15.74 -12.34 21.06
C GLN A 193 15.43 -13.82 20.98
N ASP A 194 14.67 -14.28 21.98
CA ASP A 194 13.98 -15.54 21.92
C ASP A 194 13.13 -15.46 20.65
N LEU A 195 13.34 -16.41 19.74
CA LEU A 195 12.60 -16.49 18.49
C LEU A 195 11.14 -16.85 18.84
N THR A 196 10.39 -15.88 19.31
CA THR A 196 8.95 -16.01 19.54
C THR A 196 8.30 -16.07 18.17
N TYR A 197 8.10 -17.27 17.68
CA TYR A 197 7.19 -17.54 16.58
C TYR A 197 5.83 -16.95 16.96
N ARG A 198 5.28 -16.08 16.10
CA ARG A 198 3.90 -15.59 16.28
C ARG A 198 2.97 -16.79 16.38
N GLN A 199 2.10 -16.78 17.39
CA GLN A 199 1.13 -17.85 17.53
C GLN A 199 0.16 -17.80 16.35
N ALA A 200 -0.37 -18.96 15.94
CA ALA A 200 -1.26 -19.05 14.79
C ALA A 200 -2.53 -18.17 14.95
N SER A 201 -2.94 -17.91 16.19
CA SER A 201 -4.00 -16.97 16.58
C SER A 201 -3.69 -15.53 16.15
N ASP A 202 -2.47 -15.05 16.44
CA ASP A 202 -2.06 -13.67 16.17
C ASP A 202 -1.98 -13.39 14.66
N ILE A 203 -1.64 -14.43 13.89
CA ILE A 203 -1.64 -14.37 12.43
C ILE A 203 -3.07 -14.25 11.91
N HIS A 204 -4.01 -15.03 12.45
CA HIS A 204 -5.42 -14.99 12.06
C HIS A 204 -6.06 -13.64 12.36
N GLU A 205 -5.87 -13.13 13.59
CA GLU A 205 -6.38 -11.83 14.00
C GLU A 205 -5.84 -10.69 13.12
N ALA A 206 -4.53 -10.70 12.85
CA ALA A 206 -3.93 -9.71 11.96
C ALA A 206 -4.50 -9.78 10.53
N THR A 207 -4.75 -10.98 10.00
CA THR A 207 -5.40 -11.12 8.68
C THR A 207 -6.85 -10.67 8.69
N ASP A 208 -7.60 -10.90 9.76
CA ASP A 208 -9.01 -10.51 9.83
C ASP A 208 -9.17 -9.00 9.99
N VAL A 209 -8.29 -8.34 10.75
CA VAL A 209 -8.18 -6.88 10.79
C VAL A 209 -7.85 -6.32 9.39
N GLN A 210 -6.89 -6.91 8.69
CA GLN A 210 -6.54 -6.48 7.32
C GLN A 210 -7.69 -6.68 6.32
N LYS A 211 -8.46 -7.77 6.43
CA LYS A 211 -9.65 -8.02 5.60
C LYS A 211 -10.72 -6.97 5.90
N PHE A 212 -10.98 -6.67 7.17
CA PHE A 212 -11.96 -5.68 7.58
C PHE A 212 -11.60 -4.29 7.03
N ASP A 213 -10.35 -3.86 7.22
CA ASP A 213 -9.82 -2.60 6.69
C ASP A 213 -9.95 -2.50 5.17
N LEU A 214 -9.59 -3.57 4.46
CA LEU A 214 -9.71 -3.60 3.00
C LEU A 214 -11.18 -3.48 2.56
N THR A 215 -12.08 -4.15 3.26
CA THR A 215 -13.52 -4.12 2.96
C THR A 215 -14.08 -2.71 3.16
N MET A 216 -13.71 -2.04 4.26
CA MET A 216 -14.04 -0.64 4.52
C MET A 216 -13.49 0.30 3.45
N LYS A 217 -12.22 0.15 3.04
CA LYS A 217 -11.61 0.95 1.97
C LYS A 217 -12.32 0.75 0.63
N LEU A 218 -12.69 -0.49 0.28
CA LEU A 218 -13.42 -0.78 -0.95
C LEU A 218 -14.84 -0.19 -0.94
N GLN A 219 -15.53 -0.24 0.21
CA GLN A 219 -16.85 0.38 0.36
C GLN A 219 -16.77 1.91 0.25
N ALA A 220 -15.80 2.54 0.90
CA ALA A 220 -15.55 3.97 0.78
C ALA A 220 -15.21 4.38 -0.67
N ALA A 221 -14.37 3.62 -1.37
CA ALA A 221 -14.05 3.86 -2.76
C ALA A 221 -15.28 3.71 -3.69
N ARG A 222 -16.14 2.72 -3.42
CA ARG A 222 -17.41 2.52 -4.15
C ARG A 222 -18.35 3.71 -3.94
N ASN A 223 -18.50 4.16 -2.70
CA ASN A 223 -19.33 5.32 -2.37
C ASN A 223 -18.78 6.61 -3.01
N SER A 224 -17.46 6.79 -3.04
CA SER A 224 -16.83 7.94 -3.71
C SER A 224 -17.08 7.94 -5.23
N ARG A 225 -17.05 6.77 -5.87
CA ARG A 225 -17.38 6.64 -7.30
C ARG A 225 -18.84 6.96 -7.58
N LEU A 226 -19.76 6.44 -6.76
CA LEU A 226 -21.19 6.75 -6.86
C LEU A 226 -21.45 8.25 -6.68
N ALA A 227 -20.81 8.88 -5.69
CA ALA A 227 -20.94 10.31 -5.46
C ALA A 227 -20.51 11.12 -6.69
N LYS A 228 -19.38 10.77 -7.34
CA LYS A 228 -18.90 11.44 -8.56
C LYS A 228 -19.82 11.24 -9.77
N THR A 229 -20.44 10.07 -9.91
CA THR A 229 -21.36 9.81 -11.03
C THR A 229 -22.72 10.46 -10.84
N HIS A 230 -23.18 10.62 -9.60
CA HIS A 230 -24.50 11.21 -9.31
C HIS A 230 -24.47 12.73 -9.14
N LEU A 231 -23.30 13.34 -8.89
CA LEU A 231 -23.19 14.80 -8.74
C LEU A 231 -23.67 15.58 -9.98
N PRO A 232 -23.32 15.21 -11.23
CA PRO A 232 -23.82 15.90 -12.41
C PRO A 232 -25.34 15.79 -12.57
N SER A 233 -25.94 14.65 -12.22
CA SER A 233 -27.40 14.46 -12.26
C SER A 233 -28.12 15.31 -11.21
N PHE A 234 -27.54 15.49 -10.03
CA PHE A 234 -28.12 16.35 -8.98
C PHE A 234 -28.04 17.84 -9.33
N LEU A 235 -26.99 18.27 -10.06
CA LEU A 235 -26.88 19.64 -10.55
C LEU A 235 -27.90 19.96 -11.65
N GLN A 236 -28.21 19.00 -12.52
CA GLN A 236 -29.22 19.18 -13.57
C GLN A 236 -30.65 19.13 -13.02
N GLN A 237 -30.93 18.27 -12.04
CA GLN A 237 -32.25 18.11 -11.44
C GLN A 237 -32.17 18.14 -9.90
N PRO A 238 -32.16 19.34 -9.29
CA PRO A 238 -32.02 19.49 -7.84
C PRO A 238 -33.13 18.82 -7.04
N SER A 239 -34.33 18.70 -7.60
CA SER A 239 -35.47 18.03 -6.95
C SER A 239 -35.24 16.55 -6.65
N SER A 240 -34.29 15.90 -7.35
CA SER A 240 -33.92 14.50 -7.08
C SER A 240 -33.13 14.30 -5.78
N LEU A 241 -32.72 15.40 -5.12
CA LEU A 241 -32.09 15.37 -3.79
C LEU A 241 -33.11 15.13 -2.67
N ILE A 242 -34.40 15.42 -2.89
CA ILE A 242 -35.45 15.27 -1.88
C ILE A 242 -35.53 13.81 -1.41
N GLY A 243 -35.55 13.61 -0.09
CA GLY A 243 -35.55 12.30 0.57
C GLY A 243 -34.18 11.59 0.62
N LYS A 244 -33.10 12.19 0.08
CA LYS A 244 -31.75 11.63 0.19
C LYS A 244 -31.10 12.03 1.51
N ARG A 245 -30.38 11.08 2.13
CA ARG A 245 -29.56 11.31 3.32
C ARG A 245 -28.19 11.83 2.91
N PHE A 246 -27.71 12.84 3.62
CA PHE A 246 -26.39 13.43 3.42
C PHE A 246 -25.77 13.82 4.76
N LEU A 247 -24.45 13.97 4.75
CA LEU A 247 -23.73 14.57 5.88
C LEU A 247 -23.51 16.03 5.53
N HIS A 248 -23.86 16.92 6.44
CA HIS A 248 -23.56 18.34 6.30
C HIS A 248 -22.67 18.80 7.44
N LEU A 249 -21.73 19.67 7.10
CA LEU A 249 -20.75 20.19 8.04
C LEU A 249 -21.33 21.45 8.69
N CYS A 250 -21.70 21.35 9.97
CA CYS A 250 -22.20 22.50 10.74
C CYS A 250 -21.15 23.01 11.71
N ARG A 251 -21.21 24.33 11.94
CA ARG A 251 -20.52 24.98 13.05
C ARG A 251 -21.57 25.47 14.03
N ASN A 252 -21.56 24.96 15.27
CA ASN A 252 -22.56 25.32 16.27
C ASN A 252 -22.27 26.72 16.87
N ALA A 253 -21.00 27.07 17.06
CA ALA A 253 -20.58 28.38 17.54
C ALA A 253 -19.31 28.90 16.83
N PRO A 254 -19.12 30.23 16.72
CA PRO A 254 -17.88 30.81 16.21
C PRO A 254 -16.70 30.44 17.13
N GLY A 255 -15.81 29.57 16.63
CA GLY A 255 -14.63 29.09 17.37
C GLY A 255 -14.58 27.57 17.56
N GLU A 256 -15.71 26.87 17.42
CA GLU A 256 -15.75 25.41 17.54
C GLU A 256 -15.27 24.72 16.26
N ARG A 257 -14.78 23.48 16.42
CA ARG A 257 -14.45 22.60 15.30
C ARG A 257 -15.75 22.20 14.60
N PRO A 258 -15.81 22.25 13.27
CA PRO A 258 -17.01 21.88 12.56
C PRO A 258 -17.26 20.37 12.67
N GLU A 259 -18.51 19.99 12.91
CA GLU A 259 -18.93 18.59 13.08
C GLU A 259 -19.87 18.16 11.96
N TRP A 260 -19.81 16.89 11.58
CA TRP A 260 -20.65 16.31 10.54
C TRP A 260 -21.95 15.78 11.12
N PHE A 261 -23.09 16.31 10.66
CA PHE A 261 -24.41 15.86 11.07
C PHE A 261 -25.13 15.15 9.92
N PRO A 262 -25.77 13.99 10.18
CA PRO A 262 -26.68 13.38 9.22
C PRO A 262 -27.93 14.24 9.08
N GLY A 263 -28.38 14.46 7.85
CA GLY A 263 -29.63 15.14 7.53
C GLY A 263 -30.30 14.52 6.32
N THR A 264 -31.59 14.78 6.17
CA THR A 264 -32.38 14.39 5.01
C THR A 264 -32.89 15.64 4.31
N VAL A 265 -32.79 15.70 2.99
CA VAL A 265 -33.28 16.87 2.23
C VAL A 265 -34.79 16.78 2.17
N LEU A 266 -35.48 17.76 2.74
CA LEU A 266 -36.95 17.82 2.68
C LEU A 266 -37.42 18.58 1.45
N GLU A 267 -36.78 19.70 1.16
CA GLU A 267 -37.19 20.58 0.06
C GLU A 267 -35.97 21.29 -0.53
N VAL A 268 -36.05 21.58 -1.83
CA VAL A 268 -35.04 22.37 -2.55
C VAL A 268 -35.70 23.64 -3.09
N ALA A 269 -35.56 24.73 -2.35
CA ALA A 269 -36.11 26.02 -2.73
C ALA A 269 -35.18 26.75 -3.71
N LYS A 270 -35.72 27.18 -4.87
CA LYS A 270 -35.04 28.17 -5.72
C LYS A 270 -35.26 29.54 -5.10
N VAL A 271 -34.28 30.08 -4.39
CA VAL A 271 -34.31 31.48 -3.97
C VAL A 271 -34.09 32.34 -5.21
N ALA A 272 -35.14 32.98 -5.69
CA ALA A 272 -35.04 34.01 -6.72
C ALA A 272 -34.48 35.29 -6.07
N MET A 273 -33.16 35.35 -5.86
CA MET A 273 -32.52 36.62 -5.54
C MET A 273 -32.43 37.46 -6.82
N ARG A 274 -33.21 38.54 -6.87
CA ARG A 274 -32.86 39.70 -7.70
C ARG A 274 -31.67 40.39 -7.03
N CYS A 275 -30.69 40.72 -7.86
CA CYS A 275 -29.44 41.46 -7.58
C CYS A 275 -28.23 40.61 -7.18
N ASP A 276 -27.27 40.62 -8.12
CA ASP A 276 -25.82 40.53 -8.02
C ASP A 276 -25.15 39.20 -7.62
N LEU A 277 -24.75 38.48 -8.66
CA LEU A 277 -23.51 37.69 -8.77
C LEU A 277 -23.14 36.80 -7.57
N SER A 278 -24.05 35.91 -7.16
CA SER A 278 -23.69 34.55 -6.75
C SER A 278 -24.92 33.64 -6.69
N ASN A 279 -24.91 32.54 -7.44
CA ASN A 279 -25.94 31.50 -7.35
C ASN A 279 -25.78 30.75 -6.01
N ASN A 280 -26.38 31.26 -4.94
CA ASN A 280 -26.47 30.53 -3.67
C ASN A 280 -27.85 29.87 -3.56
N MET A 281 -27.87 28.53 -3.60
CA MET A 281 -29.06 27.73 -3.26
C MET A 281 -29.19 27.66 -1.73
N MET A 282 -30.38 27.96 -1.21
CA MET A 282 -30.72 27.76 0.20
C MET A 282 -31.39 26.39 0.35
N ILE A 283 -30.80 25.50 1.15
CA ILE A 283 -31.34 24.16 1.43
C ILE A 283 -31.90 24.18 2.85
N GLN A 284 -33.18 23.86 3.03
CA GLN A 284 -33.78 23.65 4.35
C GLN A 284 -33.49 22.22 4.82
N ILE A 285 -32.97 22.09 6.04
CA ILE A 285 -32.51 20.82 6.62
C ILE A 285 -33.15 20.67 8.00
N GLU A 286 -33.84 19.55 8.23
CA GLU A 286 -34.31 19.17 9.56
C GLU A 286 -33.24 18.30 10.24
N ARG A 287 -32.90 18.63 11.49
CA ARG A 287 -31.87 17.93 12.27
C ARG A 287 -32.51 16.72 12.97
N GLU A 288 -32.04 15.52 12.65
CA GLU A 288 -32.32 14.34 13.48
C GLU A 288 -31.49 14.46 14.78
N ILE A 289 -32.10 14.95 15.85
CA ILE A 289 -31.48 14.93 17.18
C ILE A 289 -31.59 13.49 17.71
N PRO A 290 -30.48 12.77 17.95
CA PRO A 290 -30.56 11.43 18.49
C PRO A 290 -31.16 11.48 19.91
N PRO A 291 -32.06 10.56 20.26
CA PRO A 291 -32.62 10.49 21.60
C PRO A 291 -31.48 10.27 22.60
N LYS A 292 -31.39 11.15 23.62
CA LYS A 292 -30.43 11.01 24.71
C LYS A 292 -30.65 9.65 25.36
N THR A 293 -29.71 8.74 25.18
CA THR A 293 -29.66 7.49 25.93
C THR A 293 -29.44 7.82 27.39
N ALA A 294 -30.53 7.73 28.16
CA ALA A 294 -30.45 7.77 29.61
C ALA A 294 -29.64 6.56 30.07
N LYS A 295 -28.42 6.81 30.55
CA LYS A 295 -27.67 5.82 31.33
C LYS A 295 -28.49 5.50 32.59
N LYS A 296 -28.94 4.25 32.68
CA LYS A 296 -29.19 3.58 33.97
C LYS A 296 -27.97 2.76 34.29
#